data_AF-K9AZ99-F1
#
_entry.id   AF-K9AZ99-F1
#
_cell.length_a   1.000
_cell.length_b   1.000
_cell.length_c   1.000
_cell.angle_alpha   90.00
_cell.angle_beta   90.00
_cell.angle_gamma   90.00
#
_symmetry.space_group_name_H-M   'P 1'
#
loop_
_entity.id
_entity.type
_entity.pdbx_description
1 polymer ?
#
loop_
_entity_poly.entity_id
_entity_poly.type
_entity_poly.pdbx_seq_one_letter_code
_entity_poly.pdbx_strand_id
1 'polypeptide(L)'
;MQRCLWILLLGLALSACHDDNHDRQEQPVEKPEPVPTFAVGTYSVSIETDQELPTVGKYYSGADGSKLLVLNDEQDRAQIVMHYDVATNTWHSNQSDENLKLEFAHYEKIADQKLSVNELVGRYTLSLADGSAIPVEVKAQGQMLSLDQNCRFTAKISESVLANTTSYQFTENKCSALKNNEKGYIVVDQDLEPAAFRLLSDRIGAQDLWAFPS
;
A
#
# COMPACT_ATOMS: atom_id res chain seq x y z
N MET A 1 -74.46 -33.71 4.05
CA MET A 1 -75.25 -33.61 2.81
C MET A 1 -74.94 -32.26 2.17
N GLN A 2 -74.80 -32.22 0.83
CA GLN A 2 -74.54 -31.05 -0.08
C GLN A 2 -73.19 -30.32 0.13
N ARG A 3 -72.16 -30.37 -0.74
CA ARG A 3 -72.00 -30.27 -2.23
C ARG A 3 -72.54 -28.96 -2.84
N CYS A 4 -71.63 -28.08 -3.29
CA CYS A 4 -71.42 -27.63 -4.70
C CYS A 4 -70.63 -26.30 -4.78
N LEU A 5 -69.46 -26.30 -5.42
CA LEU A 5 -69.13 -25.70 -6.75
C LEU A 5 -69.01 -24.17 -6.74
N TRP A 6 -67.81 -23.58 -6.80
CA TRP A 6 -67.07 -23.18 -8.02
C TRP A 6 -67.91 -22.41 -9.05
N ILE A 7 -67.59 -21.12 -9.26
CA ILE A 7 -67.51 -20.44 -10.56
C ILE A 7 -66.46 -19.31 -10.44
N LEU A 8 -65.43 -19.42 -11.28
CA LEU A 8 -64.51 -18.35 -11.67
C LEU A 8 -65.26 -17.29 -12.49
N LEU A 9 -64.94 -16.01 -12.26
CA LEU A 9 -65.08 -14.97 -13.28
C LEU A 9 -63.85 -14.05 -13.22
N LEU A 10 -62.99 -14.22 -14.24
CA LEU A 10 -61.97 -13.25 -14.61
C LEU A 10 -62.64 -11.93 -15.00
N GLY A 11 -62.18 -10.84 -14.39
CA GLY A 11 -62.43 -9.48 -14.85
C GLY A 11 -61.10 -8.73 -14.93
N LEU A 12 -60.43 -8.81 -16.08
CA LEU A 12 -59.33 -7.92 -16.44
C LEU A 12 -59.93 -6.55 -16.75
N ALA A 13 -59.86 -5.63 -15.79
CA ALA A 13 -59.98 -4.20 -16.05
C ALA A 13 -58.61 -3.58 -15.82
N LEU A 14 -57.91 -3.26 -16.93
CA LEU A 14 -56.73 -2.40 -16.89
C LEU A 14 -57.19 -1.00 -16.46
N SER A 15 -56.98 -0.65 -15.19
CA SER A 15 -56.90 0.74 -14.78
C SER A 15 -55.51 1.26 -15.15
N ALA A 16 -55.45 2.05 -16.23
CA ALA A 16 -54.33 2.94 -16.47
C ALA A 16 -54.34 4.03 -15.39
N CYS A 17 -53.48 3.89 -14.38
CA CYS A 17 -53.03 4.97 -13.49
C CYS A 17 -51.57 5.22 -13.91
N HIS A 18 -51.29 6.32 -14.60
CA HIS A 18 -51.06 7.64 -14.00
C HIS A 18 -49.83 7.62 -13.10
N ASP A 19 -48.73 8.06 -13.72
CA ASP A 19 -47.63 8.84 -13.17
C ASP A 19 -47.36 8.72 -11.67
N ASP A 20 -46.23 8.11 -11.33
CA ASP A 20 -45.34 8.69 -10.32
C ASP A 20 -43.92 8.21 -10.60
N ASN A 21 -43.06 9.19 -10.92
CA ASN A 21 -41.62 9.10 -10.94
C ASN A 21 -41.12 8.51 -9.62
N HIS A 22 -40.88 7.20 -9.59
CA HIS A 22 -39.93 6.64 -8.65
C HIS A 22 -38.55 6.74 -9.26
N ASP A 23 -37.94 7.92 -9.07
CA ASP A 23 -36.49 8.05 -8.92
C ASP A 23 -36.06 7.10 -7.80
N ARG A 24 -35.90 5.82 -8.15
CA ARG A 24 -35.06 4.92 -7.38
C ARG A 24 -33.65 5.46 -7.56
N GLN A 25 -33.25 6.31 -6.61
CA GLN A 25 -31.85 6.52 -6.32
C GLN A 25 -31.27 5.12 -6.09
N GLU A 26 -30.61 4.58 -7.10
CA GLU A 26 -29.69 3.47 -6.93
C GLU A 26 -28.74 3.92 -5.82
N GLN A 27 -28.83 3.26 -4.66
CA GLN A 27 -27.82 3.45 -3.62
C GLN A 27 -26.47 3.17 -4.29
N PRO A 28 -25.49 4.09 -4.18
CA PRO A 28 -24.17 3.84 -4.73
C PRO A 28 -23.70 2.50 -4.18
N VAL A 29 -23.46 1.54 -5.08
CA VAL A 29 -22.84 0.27 -4.71
C VAL A 29 -21.46 0.63 -4.20
N GLU A 30 -21.28 0.62 -2.88
CA GLU A 30 -20.01 0.92 -2.24
C GLU A 30 -19.00 -0.12 -2.72
N LYS A 31 -18.00 0.32 -3.49
CA LYS A 31 -16.94 -0.56 -3.99
C LYS A 31 -16.16 -1.03 -2.75
N PRO A 32 -16.08 -2.34 -2.47
CA PRO A 32 -15.34 -2.83 -1.31
C PRO A 32 -13.88 -2.36 -1.40
N GLU A 33 -13.36 -1.82 -0.29
CA GLU A 33 -11.96 -1.39 -0.21
C GLU A 33 -11.03 -2.59 -0.43
N PRO A 34 -9.93 -2.43 -1.18
CA PRO A 34 -9.01 -3.53 -1.47
C PRO A 34 -8.22 -4.00 -0.23
N VAL A 35 -8.18 -3.17 0.81
CA VAL A 35 -7.46 -3.41 2.06
C VAL A 35 -8.37 -2.97 3.21
N PRO A 36 -8.57 -3.78 4.26
CA PRO A 36 -9.37 -3.40 5.41
C PRO A 36 -8.77 -2.19 6.13
N THR A 37 -9.64 -1.42 6.78
CA THR A 37 -9.22 -0.31 7.64
C THR A 37 -8.95 -0.82 9.06
N PHE A 38 -7.70 -0.73 9.50
CA PHE A 38 -7.32 -0.99 10.90
C PHE A 38 -7.15 0.31 11.70
N ALA A 39 -7.22 0.20 13.02
CA ALA A 39 -6.91 1.32 13.92
C ALA A 39 -5.47 1.82 13.72
N VAL A 40 -5.16 3.00 14.25
CA VAL A 40 -3.82 3.61 14.15
C VAL A 40 -2.75 2.70 14.75
N GLY A 41 -1.64 2.54 14.02
CA GLY A 41 -0.46 1.77 14.41
C GLY A 41 0.08 0.89 13.29
N THR A 42 1.08 0.08 13.64
CA THR A 42 1.74 -0.89 12.77
C THR A 42 1.26 -2.30 13.09
N TYR A 43 1.06 -3.10 12.05
CA TYR A 43 0.54 -4.46 12.13
C TYR A 43 1.41 -5.41 11.32
N SER A 44 1.67 -6.60 11.85
CA SER A 44 2.01 -7.75 11.00
C SER A 44 0.72 -8.29 10.40
N VAL A 45 0.76 -8.65 9.12
CA VAL A 45 -0.40 -9.14 8.37
C VAL A 45 -0.03 -10.37 7.56
N SER A 46 -1.01 -11.22 7.32
CA SER A 46 -0.94 -12.27 6.31
C SER A 46 -2.17 -12.21 5.42
N ILE A 47 -1.96 -12.45 4.13
CA ILE A 47 -3.04 -12.59 3.15
C ILE A 47 -3.15 -14.04 2.72
N GLU A 48 -4.38 -14.50 2.56
CA GLU A 48 -4.69 -15.78 1.94
C GLU A 48 -4.37 -15.67 0.44
N THR A 49 -3.73 -16.71 -0.09
CA THR A 49 -3.45 -16.85 -1.50
C THR A 49 -3.75 -18.28 -1.92
N ASP A 50 -3.82 -18.53 -3.22
CA ASP A 50 -3.91 -19.91 -3.74
C ASP A 50 -2.60 -20.72 -3.56
N GLN A 51 -1.57 -20.15 -2.93
CA GLN A 51 -0.29 -20.80 -2.66
C GLN A 51 -0.29 -21.58 -1.33
N GLU A 52 0.68 -22.49 -1.17
CA GLU A 52 0.81 -23.33 0.03
C GLU A 52 1.18 -22.51 1.29
N LEU A 53 1.86 -21.38 1.13
CA LEU A 53 2.21 -20.46 2.20
C LEU A 53 1.50 -19.11 2.00
N PRO A 54 0.97 -18.50 3.08
CA PRO A 54 0.38 -17.18 2.99
C PRO A 54 1.45 -16.12 2.69
N THR A 55 1.09 -15.09 1.94
CA THR A 55 1.97 -13.92 1.76
C THR A 55 1.89 -13.04 3.00
N VAL A 56 3.05 -12.72 3.57
CA VAL A 56 3.14 -11.96 4.83
C VAL A 56 3.68 -10.56 4.59
N GLY A 57 3.41 -9.67 5.53
CA GLY A 57 3.87 -8.31 5.42
C GLY A 57 3.58 -7.43 6.62
N LYS A 58 3.62 -6.12 6.37
CA LYS A 58 3.33 -5.08 7.36
C LYS A 58 2.27 -4.12 6.82
N TYR A 59 1.37 -3.70 7.70
CA TYR A 59 0.41 -2.64 7.45
C TYR A 59 0.63 -1.51 8.44
N TYR A 60 0.60 -0.28 7.95
CA TYR A 60 0.81 0.94 8.72
C TYR A 60 -0.42 1.83 8.58
N SER A 61 -0.99 2.23 9.70
CA SER A 61 -2.16 3.11 9.77
C SER A 61 -1.83 4.39 10.51
N GLY A 62 -1.91 5.53 9.83
CA GLY A 62 -1.66 6.87 10.36
C GLY A 62 -2.89 7.50 10.97
N ALA A 63 -2.68 8.40 11.94
CA ALA A 63 -3.76 9.14 12.59
C ALA A 63 -4.47 10.15 11.66
N ASP A 64 -3.83 10.53 10.55
CA ASP A 64 -4.38 11.37 9.49
C ASP A 64 -5.19 10.58 8.43
N GLY A 65 -5.28 9.25 8.60
CA GLY A 65 -5.95 8.35 7.67
C GLY A 65 -5.04 7.79 6.56
N SER A 66 -3.79 8.24 6.47
CA SER A 66 -2.80 7.68 5.55
C SER A 66 -2.54 6.22 5.89
N LYS A 67 -2.34 5.38 4.87
CA LYS A 67 -2.08 3.95 5.06
C LYS A 67 -0.98 3.48 4.13
N LEU A 68 -0.19 2.52 4.58
CA LEU A 68 0.81 1.81 3.77
C LEU A 68 0.65 0.31 4.03
N LEU A 69 0.59 -0.48 2.97
CA LEU A 69 0.66 -1.94 3.01
C LEU A 69 1.90 -2.38 2.24
N VAL A 70 2.67 -3.25 2.85
CA VAL A 70 3.86 -3.86 2.25
C VAL A 70 3.75 -5.36 2.43
N LEU A 71 3.61 -6.10 1.33
CA LEU A 71 3.62 -7.55 1.32
C LEU A 71 4.91 -8.04 0.66
N ASN A 72 5.56 -8.98 1.32
CA ASN A 72 6.86 -9.49 0.90
C ASN A 72 6.70 -10.77 0.06
N ASP A 73 7.64 -11.02 -0.84
CA ASP A 73 7.82 -12.33 -1.47
C ASP A 73 8.57 -13.31 -0.57
N GLU A 74 8.86 -14.51 -1.09
CA GLU A 74 9.59 -15.56 -0.40
C GLU A 74 11.06 -15.22 -0.10
N GLN A 75 11.60 -14.12 -0.66
CA GLN A 75 12.94 -13.60 -0.37
C GLN A 75 12.88 -12.36 0.54
N ASP A 76 11.76 -12.14 1.20
CA ASP A 76 11.45 -10.99 2.06
C ASP A 76 11.47 -9.63 1.34
N ARG A 77 11.56 -9.62 0.01
CA ARG A 77 11.53 -8.38 -0.79
C ARG A 77 10.09 -7.92 -0.93
N ALA A 78 9.86 -6.62 -0.81
CA ALA A 78 8.53 -6.05 -1.01
C ALA A 78 8.07 -6.30 -2.46
N GLN A 79 7.06 -7.16 -2.60
CA GLN A 79 6.44 -7.49 -3.87
C GLN A 79 5.25 -6.57 -4.16
N ILE A 80 4.38 -6.38 -3.17
CA ILE A 80 3.22 -5.49 -3.26
C ILE A 80 3.41 -4.35 -2.28
N VAL A 81 3.41 -3.13 -2.81
CA VAL A 81 3.43 -1.89 -2.04
C VAL A 81 2.20 -1.10 -2.41
N MET A 82 1.32 -0.87 -1.44
CA MET A 82 0.12 -0.07 -1.61
C MET A 82 0.09 1.09 -0.63
N HIS A 83 -0.32 2.26 -1.11
CA HIS A 83 -0.45 3.48 -0.31
C HIS A 83 -1.85 4.07 -0.48
N TYR A 84 -2.46 4.47 0.63
CA TYR A 84 -3.74 5.18 0.59
C TYR A 84 -3.51 6.69 0.61
N ASP A 85 -3.81 7.35 -0.50
CA ASP A 85 -3.76 8.81 -0.61
C ASP A 85 -5.06 9.41 -0.06
N VAL A 86 -4.96 10.06 1.09
CA VAL A 86 -6.08 10.71 1.79
C VAL A 86 -6.63 11.92 1.04
N ALA A 87 -5.85 12.56 0.16
CA ALA A 87 -6.32 13.72 -0.60
C ALA A 87 -7.28 13.32 -1.72
N THR A 88 -7.05 12.15 -2.32
CA THR A 88 -7.87 11.61 -3.41
C THR A 88 -8.83 10.51 -2.94
N ASN A 89 -8.67 10.01 -1.70
CA ASN A 89 -9.35 8.83 -1.17
C ASN A 89 -9.14 7.59 -2.03
N THR A 90 -7.92 7.39 -2.55
CA THR A 90 -7.60 6.26 -3.45
C THR A 90 -6.40 5.47 -2.97
N TRP A 91 -6.49 4.15 -3.12
CA TRP A 91 -5.33 3.27 -3.05
C TRP A 91 -4.51 3.36 -4.33
N HIS A 92 -3.21 3.53 -4.17
CA HIS A 92 -2.19 3.39 -5.21
C HIS A 92 -1.41 2.10 -4.94
N SER A 93 -0.95 1.44 -6.00
CA SER A 93 -0.26 0.16 -5.93
C SER A 93 0.83 0.07 -6.97
N ASN A 94 1.94 -0.59 -6.61
CA ASN A 94 2.99 -0.94 -7.56
C ASN A 94 2.58 -2.08 -8.52
N GLN A 95 1.37 -2.63 -8.36
CA GLN A 95 0.81 -3.64 -9.24
C GLN A 95 0.06 -2.98 -10.42
N SER A 96 0.12 -3.63 -11.58
CA SER A 96 -0.63 -3.19 -12.76
C SER A 96 -2.12 -3.57 -12.72
N ASP A 97 -2.51 -4.46 -11.82
CA ASP A 97 -3.91 -4.86 -11.64
C ASP A 97 -4.66 -3.84 -10.77
N GLU A 98 -5.50 -3.03 -11.41
CA GLU A 98 -6.37 -2.03 -10.74
C GLU A 98 -7.50 -2.65 -9.90
N ASN A 99 -7.72 -3.97 -10.04
CA ASN A 99 -8.74 -4.73 -9.31
C ASN A 99 -8.15 -5.69 -8.29
N LEU A 100 -6.88 -5.49 -7.90
CA LEU A 100 -6.23 -6.27 -6.85
C LEU A 100 -7.11 -6.29 -5.58
N LYS A 101 -7.56 -7.50 -5.22
CA LYS A 101 -8.26 -7.76 -3.97
C LYS A 101 -7.35 -8.58 -3.07
N LEU A 102 -7.25 -8.16 -1.82
CA LEU A 102 -6.43 -8.85 -0.82
C LEU A 102 -7.33 -9.39 0.28
N GLU A 103 -7.28 -10.71 0.49
CA GLU A 103 -8.04 -11.38 1.54
C GLU A 103 -7.12 -11.57 2.75
N PHE A 104 -7.37 -10.82 3.83
CA PHE A 104 -6.54 -10.87 5.02
C PHE A 104 -6.92 -12.06 5.90
N ALA A 105 -5.99 -12.99 6.07
CA ALA A 105 -6.19 -14.17 6.91
C ALA A 105 -5.90 -13.87 8.40
N HIS A 106 -4.85 -13.09 8.67
CA HIS A 106 -4.46 -12.72 10.02
C HIS A 106 -3.88 -11.31 10.07
N TYR A 107 -4.04 -10.66 11.22
CA TYR A 107 -3.35 -9.42 11.56
C TYR A 107 -3.09 -9.35 13.06
N GLU A 108 -1.93 -8.81 13.42
CA GLU A 108 -1.53 -8.58 14.80
C GLU A 108 -0.88 -7.20 14.91
N LYS A 109 -1.31 -6.40 15.89
CA LYS A 109 -0.67 -5.11 16.15
C LYS A 109 0.71 -5.35 16.76
N ILE A 110 1.73 -4.74 16.18
CA ILE A 110 3.10 -4.77 16.68
C ILE A 110 3.49 -3.41 17.27
N ALA A 111 4.70 -3.32 17.85
CA ALA A 111 5.16 -2.09 18.46
C ALA A 111 5.35 -0.97 17.43
N ASP A 112 4.73 0.17 17.71
CA ASP A 112 4.98 1.42 16.99
C ASP A 112 6.30 2.02 17.47
N GLN A 113 7.19 2.40 16.56
CA GLN A 113 8.37 3.21 16.86
C GLN A 113 8.30 4.48 16.03
N LYS A 114 8.52 5.63 16.67
CA LYS A 114 8.63 6.88 15.91
C LYS A 114 10.02 6.93 15.30
N LEU A 115 10.08 6.93 13.97
CA LEU A 115 11.32 7.10 13.23
C LEU A 115 11.55 8.59 12.96
N SER A 116 12.61 9.15 13.51
CA SER A 116 13.05 10.51 13.17
C SER A 116 14.02 10.48 11.99
N VAL A 117 13.99 11.51 11.16
CA VAL A 117 14.89 11.63 10.00
C VAL A 117 16.37 11.61 10.40
N ASN A 118 16.72 12.09 11.60
CA ASN A 118 18.11 12.13 12.06
C ASN A 118 18.66 10.74 12.45
N GLU A 119 17.81 9.77 12.77
CA GLU A 119 18.23 8.39 13.05
C GLU A 119 18.72 7.67 11.79
N LEU A 120 18.39 8.17 10.61
CA LEU A 120 18.83 7.64 9.31
C LEU A 120 20.19 8.20 8.87
N VAL A 121 20.82 9.09 9.63
CA VAL A 121 22.09 9.70 9.25
C VAL A 121 23.20 8.66 9.24
N GLY A 122 23.89 8.53 8.11
CA GLY A 122 24.92 7.53 7.94
C GLY A 122 25.32 7.30 6.49
N ARG A 123 26.22 6.34 6.30
CA ARG A 123 26.63 5.86 4.98
C ARG A 123 26.06 4.46 4.79
N TYR A 124 25.50 4.24 3.61
CA TYR A 124 24.83 2.99 3.29
C TYR A 124 25.18 2.56 1.88
N THR A 125 24.91 1.30 1.59
CA THR A 125 24.88 0.74 0.25
C THR A 125 23.44 0.32 -0.02
N LEU A 126 22.80 0.96 -1.01
CA LEU A 126 21.49 0.54 -1.49
C LEU A 126 21.68 -0.68 -2.39
N SER A 127 21.15 -1.83 -1.99
CA SER A 127 21.13 -3.07 -2.75
C SER A 127 19.81 -3.21 -3.50
N LEU A 128 19.92 -3.49 -4.80
CA LEU A 128 18.80 -3.77 -5.69
C LEU A 128 18.61 -5.30 -5.84
N ALA A 129 17.42 -5.69 -6.29
CA ALA A 129 17.08 -7.11 -6.50
C ALA A 129 17.95 -7.79 -7.59
N ASP A 130 18.47 -7.02 -8.54
CA ASP A 130 19.39 -7.51 -9.57
C ASP A 130 20.83 -7.69 -9.09
N GLY A 131 21.09 -7.45 -7.78
CA GLY A 131 22.41 -7.54 -7.15
C GLY A 131 23.27 -6.31 -7.36
N SER A 132 22.80 -5.29 -8.10
CA SER A 132 23.50 -4.01 -8.18
C SER A 132 23.44 -3.26 -6.86
N ALA A 133 24.42 -2.38 -6.66
CA ALA A 133 24.63 -1.68 -5.41
C ALA A 133 24.95 -0.20 -5.69
N ILE A 134 24.34 0.70 -4.92
CA ILE A 134 24.56 2.14 -5.04
C ILE A 134 25.00 2.68 -3.68
N PRO A 135 26.26 3.12 -3.51
CA PRO A 135 26.69 3.76 -2.28
C PRO A 135 25.99 5.11 -2.12
N VAL A 136 25.49 5.38 -0.91
CA VAL A 136 24.78 6.61 -0.57
C VAL A 136 25.23 7.16 0.78
N GLU A 137 25.01 8.45 0.98
CA GLU A 137 25.15 9.13 2.26
C GLU A 137 23.83 9.82 2.61
N VAL A 138 23.29 9.52 3.78
CA VAL A 138 22.19 10.26 4.38
C VAL A 138 22.79 11.25 5.36
N LYS A 139 22.58 12.53 5.08
CA LYS A 139 23.01 13.65 5.91
C LYS A 139 21.89 14.07 6.86
N ALA A 140 22.28 14.85 7.85
CA ALA A 140 21.33 15.52 8.73
C ALA A 140 20.29 16.31 7.92
N GLN A 141 19.14 16.57 8.56
CA GLN A 141 17.99 17.22 7.91
C GLN A 141 17.43 16.46 6.69
N GLY A 142 17.78 15.18 6.51
CA GLY A 142 17.15 14.28 5.54
C GLY A 142 17.59 14.50 4.11
N GLN A 143 18.86 14.84 3.86
CA GLN A 143 19.37 14.83 2.49
C GLN A 143 20.07 13.50 2.22
N MET A 144 19.59 12.72 1.24
CA MET A 144 20.30 11.54 0.74
C MET A 144 21.03 11.87 -0.56
N LEU A 145 22.29 11.47 -0.67
CA LEU A 145 23.14 11.70 -1.82
C LEU A 145 23.67 10.39 -2.34
N SER A 146 23.61 10.17 -3.66
CA SER A 146 24.40 9.11 -4.27
C SER A 146 25.89 9.47 -4.25
N LEU A 147 26.71 8.49 -3.92
CA LEU A 147 28.16 8.54 -4.00
C LEU A 147 28.69 7.86 -5.28
N ASP A 148 27.79 7.32 -6.10
CA ASP A 148 28.09 6.70 -7.38
C ASP A 148 28.14 7.75 -8.50
N GLN A 149 29.22 7.74 -9.28
CA GLN A 149 29.41 8.67 -10.40
C GLN A 149 28.53 8.34 -11.62
N ASN A 150 28.16 7.07 -11.80
CA ASN A 150 27.35 6.55 -12.89
C ASN A 150 25.85 6.56 -12.56
N CYS A 151 25.50 6.50 -11.26
CA CYS A 151 24.13 6.55 -10.76
C CYS A 151 23.94 7.76 -9.85
N ARG A 152 23.83 8.96 -10.44
CA ARG A 152 23.73 10.21 -9.67
C ARG A 152 22.30 10.56 -9.31
N PHE A 153 22.05 10.85 -8.03
CA PHE A 153 20.80 11.44 -7.56
C PHE A 153 20.99 12.17 -6.23
N THR A 154 19.99 12.99 -5.91
CA THR A 154 19.77 13.57 -4.59
C THR A 154 18.32 13.25 -4.16
N ALA A 155 18.11 13.05 -2.86
CA ALA A 155 16.79 12.84 -2.27
C ALA A 155 16.57 13.75 -1.08
N LYS A 156 15.31 14.12 -0.87
CA LYS A 156 14.82 14.67 0.38
C LYS A 156 14.04 13.59 1.14
N ILE A 157 14.40 13.40 2.40
CA ILE A 157 13.70 12.59 3.39
C ILE A 157 12.95 13.55 4.32
N SER A 158 11.71 13.21 4.61
CA SER A 158 10.80 13.97 5.47
C SER A 158 10.12 13.04 6.46
N GLU A 159 9.72 13.58 7.60
CA GLU A 159 8.93 12.85 8.59
C GLU A 159 7.64 12.29 7.96
N SER A 160 7.23 11.11 8.44
CA SER A 160 5.95 10.48 8.10
C SER A 160 5.05 10.41 9.33
N VAL A 161 3.75 10.43 9.10
CA VAL A 161 2.71 10.17 10.11
C VAL A 161 2.58 8.68 10.46
N LEU A 162 3.10 7.81 9.61
CA LEU A 162 3.11 6.36 9.80
C LEU A 162 4.32 5.96 10.67
N ALA A 163 4.08 5.18 11.72
CA ALA A 163 5.14 4.65 12.57
C ALA A 163 6.15 3.81 11.78
N ASN A 164 7.41 3.77 12.23
CA ASN A 164 8.55 3.07 11.63
C ASN A 164 8.91 3.55 10.21
N THR A 165 8.35 4.68 9.76
CA THR A 165 8.57 5.18 8.40
C THR A 165 9.00 6.64 8.37
N THR A 166 9.66 7.01 7.27
CA THR A 166 9.77 8.38 6.77
C THR A 166 9.39 8.38 5.29
N SER A 167 9.12 9.54 4.71
CA SER A 167 8.90 9.66 3.27
C SER A 167 10.17 10.13 2.57
N TYR A 168 10.37 9.71 1.33
CA TYR A 168 11.47 10.20 0.50
C TYR A 168 10.99 10.65 -0.90
N GLN A 169 11.73 11.57 -1.50
CA GLN A 169 11.54 12.03 -2.87
C GLN A 169 12.89 12.33 -3.50
N PHE A 170 13.21 11.69 -4.63
CA PHE A 170 14.35 12.05 -5.47
C PHE A 170 14.07 13.34 -6.24
N THR A 171 15.06 14.22 -6.34
CA THR A 171 14.94 15.54 -6.99
C THR A 171 15.84 15.69 -8.23
N GLU A 172 16.97 15.00 -8.29
CA GLU A 172 17.91 15.06 -9.42
C GLU A 172 18.30 13.65 -9.92
N ASN A 173 17.31 12.77 -10.09
CA ASN A 173 17.57 11.38 -10.41
C ASN A 173 18.03 11.17 -11.85
N LYS A 174 19.34 10.95 -12.04
CA LYS A 174 19.94 10.53 -13.32
C LYS A 174 20.25 9.03 -13.33
N CYS A 175 19.80 8.29 -12.32
CA CYS A 175 19.99 6.87 -12.22
C CYS A 175 18.81 6.11 -12.82
N SER A 176 19.03 5.50 -13.99
CA SER A 176 18.00 4.75 -14.71
C SER A 176 17.45 3.57 -13.90
N ALA A 177 18.27 2.96 -13.06
CA ALA A 177 17.88 1.87 -12.17
C ALA A 177 16.80 2.30 -11.15
N LEU A 178 16.75 3.59 -10.80
CA LEU A 178 15.83 4.14 -9.80
C LEU A 178 14.66 4.93 -10.42
N LYS A 179 14.45 4.85 -11.75
CA LYS A 179 13.43 5.65 -12.45
C LYS A 179 12.00 5.43 -11.94
N ASN A 180 11.71 4.26 -11.37
CA ASN A 180 10.40 3.94 -10.81
C ASN A 180 10.36 4.12 -9.28
N ASN A 181 11.49 4.43 -8.65
CA ASN A 181 11.58 4.67 -7.22
C ASN A 181 11.62 6.17 -6.90
N GLU A 182 11.06 7.05 -7.74
CA GLU A 182 11.17 8.51 -7.61
C GLU A 182 10.74 9.04 -6.24
N LYS A 183 9.74 8.41 -5.61
CA LYS A 183 9.24 8.77 -4.28
C LYS A 183 8.60 7.58 -3.59
N GLY A 184 8.46 7.69 -2.28
CA GLY A 184 7.71 6.73 -1.47
C GLY A 184 8.13 6.79 -0.01
N TYR A 185 8.32 5.63 0.59
CA TYR A 185 8.58 5.49 2.02
C TYR A 185 9.94 4.83 2.27
N ILE A 186 10.67 5.34 3.25
CA ILE A 186 11.72 4.61 3.93
C ILE A 186 11.07 3.89 5.10
N VAL A 187 11.31 2.60 5.22
CA VAL A 187 10.77 1.75 6.28
C VAL A 187 11.92 1.09 7.04
N VAL A 188 11.91 1.23 8.37
CA VAL A 188 12.78 0.47 9.27
C VAL A 188 11.99 -0.74 9.76
N ASP A 189 12.47 -1.93 9.45
CA ASP A 189 11.83 -3.20 9.81
C ASP A 189 12.89 -4.11 10.45
N GLN A 190 12.72 -4.40 11.74
CA GLN A 190 13.70 -5.19 12.50
C GLN A 190 13.76 -6.65 12.04
N ASP A 191 12.71 -7.14 11.39
CA ASP A 191 12.67 -8.49 10.83
C ASP A 191 13.60 -8.64 9.60
N LEU A 192 14.08 -7.52 9.04
CA LEU A 192 14.92 -7.48 7.84
C LEU A 192 16.40 -7.17 8.12
N GLU A 193 16.83 -7.29 9.38
CA GLU A 193 18.26 -7.22 9.70
C GLU A 193 19.06 -8.21 8.83
N PRO A 194 20.23 -7.82 8.28
CA PRO A 194 21.03 -6.65 8.64
C PRO A 194 20.75 -5.38 7.81
N ALA A 195 19.68 -5.33 7.01
CA ALA A 195 19.29 -4.08 6.36
C ALA A 195 18.85 -3.07 7.44
N ALA A 196 19.42 -1.86 7.41
CA ALA A 196 19.05 -0.83 8.38
C ALA A 196 17.67 -0.23 8.07
N PHE A 197 17.34 -0.14 6.79
CA PHE A 197 16.04 0.28 6.29
C PHE A 197 15.88 -0.13 4.82
N ARG A 198 14.69 0.02 4.27
CA ARG A 198 14.40 -0.14 2.84
C ARG A 198 13.65 1.04 2.26
N LEU A 199 13.84 1.34 0.98
CA LEU A 199 13.06 2.33 0.24
C LEU A 199 12.02 1.59 -0.61
N LEU A 200 10.77 2.00 -0.44
CA LEU A 200 9.60 1.42 -1.08
C LEU A 200 8.85 2.47 -1.90
N SER A 201 8.30 2.06 -3.02
CA SER A 201 7.46 2.91 -3.87
C SER A 201 6.26 2.12 -4.39
N ASP A 202 5.12 2.78 -4.46
CA ASP A 202 3.87 2.28 -5.03
C ASP A 202 3.80 2.44 -6.55
N ARG A 203 4.91 2.79 -7.22
CA ARG A 203 4.95 2.93 -8.68
C ARG A 203 5.20 1.59 -9.35
N ILE A 204 4.47 1.33 -10.44
CA ILE A 204 4.64 0.11 -11.24
C ILE A 204 6.09 -0.04 -11.69
N GLY A 205 6.67 -1.22 -11.40
CA GLY A 205 8.05 -1.56 -11.71
C GLY A 205 9.09 -0.88 -10.80
N ALA A 206 8.67 -0.33 -9.65
CA ALA A 206 9.59 0.04 -8.58
C ALA A 206 10.25 -1.20 -7.98
N GLN A 207 11.47 -1.03 -7.48
CA GLN A 207 12.22 -2.08 -6.80
C GLN A 207 12.20 -1.87 -5.28
N ASP A 208 12.28 -2.94 -4.49
CA ASP A 208 12.59 -2.83 -3.06
C ASP A 208 14.11 -2.60 -2.91
N LEU A 209 14.49 -1.41 -2.39
CA LEU A 209 15.90 -1.03 -2.24
C LEU A 209 16.30 -1.17 -0.78
N TRP A 210 17.20 -2.11 -0.48
CA TRP A 210 17.66 -2.34 0.89
C TRP A 210 18.90 -1.52 1.20
N ALA A 211 18.92 -0.78 2.29
CA ALA A 211 20.06 0.01 2.73
C ALA A 211 20.84 -0.74 3.79
N PHE A 212 22.07 -1.14 3.46
CA PHE A 212 22.99 -1.76 4.40
C PHE A 212 24.01 -0.74 4.89
N PRO A 213 24.28 -0.62 6.21
CA PRO A 213 25.37 0.22 6.72
C PRO A 213 26.70 -0.12 6.03
N SER A 214 27.48 0.91 5.70
CA SER A 214 28.77 0.79 4.97
C SER A 214 29.95 1.36 5.74
#